data_AF-B1C3J1-F1
#
_entry.id   AF-B1C3J1-F1
#
_cell.length_a   1.000
_cell.length_b   1.000
_cell.length_c   1.000
_cell.angle_alpha   90.00
_cell.angle_beta   90.00
_cell.angle_gamma   90.00
#
_symmetry.space_group_name_H-M   'P 1'
#
loop_
_entity.id
_entity.type
_entity.pdbx_description
1 polymer ?
#
loop_
_entity_poly.entity_id
_entity_poly.type
_entity_poly.pdbx_seq_one_letter_code
_entity_poly.pdbx_strand_id
1 'polypeptide(L)' 'MEKRSNGYQEIGVYVKKARGQMTRYLIENKVNCFDQVKNFNELGYVFNEQMSNEQNYVFVR' A
#
# COMPACT_ATOMS: atom_id res chain seq x y z
N MET A 1 5.39 -0.49 -3.38
CA MET A 1 6.56 -0.46 -4.26
C MET A 1 7.08 0.96 -4.40
N GLU A 2 8.38 1.18 -4.55
CA GLU A 2 8.98 2.52 -4.74
C GLU A 2 9.41 2.70 -6.20
N LYS A 3 9.11 3.86 -6.80
CA LYS A 3 9.52 4.21 -8.16
C LYS A 3 11.02 4.53 -8.22
N ARG A 4 11.74 3.83 -9.09
CA ARG A 4 13.14 4.09 -9.45
C ARG A 4 13.30 4.21 -10.96
N SER A 5 14.52 4.54 -11.40
CA SER A 5 14.87 4.75 -12.81
C SER A 5 14.50 3.57 -13.72
N ASN A 6 14.45 2.34 -13.19
CA ASN A 6 14.12 1.12 -13.94
C ASN A 6 12.72 0.56 -13.61
N GLY A 7 11.82 1.38 -13.05
CA GLY A 7 10.47 0.97 -12.68
C GLY A 7 10.24 0.84 -11.18
N TYR A 8 9.27 0.03 -10.78
CA TYR A 8 8.87 -0.14 -9.37
C TYR A 8 9.65 -1.26 -8.70
N GLN A 9 10.25 -0.97 -7.54
CA GLN A 9 11.00 -1.95 -6.76
C GLN A 9 10.55 -1.99 -5.30
N GLU A 10 10.61 -3.18 -4.70
CA GLU A 10 10.35 -3.36 -3.28
C GLU A 10 11.64 -3.14 -2.48
N ILE A 11 11.71 -2.03 -1.75
CA ILE A 11 12.81 -1.80 -0.81
C ILE A 11 12.38 -2.31 0.56
N GLY A 12 13.04 -3.36 1.03
CA GLY A 12 12.62 -4.12 2.21
C GLY A 12 12.32 -3.27 3.45
N VAL A 13 13.16 -2.27 3.76
CA VAL A 13 12.95 -1.39 4.94
C VAL A 13 11.65 -0.58 4.81
N TYR A 14 11.41 0.03 3.65
CA TYR A 14 10.20 0.83 3.42
C TYR A 14 8.96 -0.04 3.34
N VAL A 15 9.03 -1.19 2.68
CA VAL A 15 7.91 -2.14 2.60
C VAL A 15 7.53 -2.67 3.98
N LYS A 16 8.51 -3.02 4.83
CA LYS A 16 8.23 -3.46 6.21
C LYS A 16 7.55 -2.35 7.03
N LYS A 17 8.02 -1.11 6.91
CA LYS A 17 7.42 0.05 7.59
C LYS A 17 6.01 0.34 7.08
N ALA A 18 5.79 0.27 5.77
CA ALA A 18 4.50 0.47 5.13
C ALA A 18 3.48 -0.58 5.58
N ARG A 19 3.88 -1.86 5.65
CA ARG A 19 3.01 -2.94 6.15
C ARG A 19 2.58 -2.69 7.60
N GLY A 20 3.51 -2.28 8.47
CA GLY A 20 3.18 -1.93 9.85
C GLY A 20 2.20 -0.77 9.94
N GLN A 21 2.41 0.29 9.15
CA GLN A 21 1.48 1.42 9.10
C GLN A 21 0.11 1.05 8.51
N MET A 22 0.08 0.20 7.49
CA MET A 22 -1.18 -0.26 6.91
C MET A 22 -1.99 -1.04 7.94
N THR A 23 -1.38 -2.00 8.66
CA THR A 23 -2.06 -2.71 9.75
C THR A 23 -2.60 -1.75 10.81
N ARG A 24 -1.81 -0.75 11.21
CA ARG A 24 -2.25 0.27 12.17
C ARG A 24 -3.47 1.05 11.66
N TYR A 25 -3.41 1.56 10.43
CA TYR A 25 -4.50 2.29 9.79
C TYR A 25 -5.80 1.46 9.74
N LEU A 26 -5.69 0.17 9.38
CA LEU A 26 -6.84 -0.73 9.30
C LEU A 26 -7.52 -0.90 10.67
N ILE A 27 -6.73 -1.03 11.73
CA ILE A 27 -7.24 -1.19 13.10
C ILE A 27 -7.85 0.12 13.62
N GLU A 28 -7.14 1.25 13.47
CA GLU A 28 -7.59 2.56 13.96
C GLU A 28 -8.90 3.00 13.28
N ASN A 29 -9.03 2.75 11.98
CA ASN A 29 -10.23 3.12 11.21
C ASN A 29 -11.31 2.03 11.21
N LYS A 30 -11.10 0.91 11.92
CA LYS A 30 -12.00 -0.25 11.97
C LYS A 30 -12.44 -0.66 10.57
N VAL A 31 -11.47 -0.79 9.66
CA VAL A 31 -11.74 -1.11 8.26
C VAL A 31 -12.33 -2.51 8.17
N ASN A 32 -13.55 -2.59 7.67
CA ASN A 32 -14.29 -3.85 7.51
C ASN A 32 -14.54 -4.20 6.03
N CYS A 33 -14.19 -3.29 5.11
CA CYS A 33 -14.38 -3.48 3.68
C CYS A 33 -13.08 -3.19 2.92
N PHE A 34 -12.81 -3.99 1.89
CA PHE A 34 -11.64 -3.83 1.02
C PHE A 34 -11.60 -2.46 0.32
N ASP A 35 -12.75 -1.87 0.03
CA ASP A 35 -12.81 -0.55 -0.61
C ASP A 35 -12.20 0.55 0.27
N GLN A 36 -12.29 0.40 1.60
CA GLN A 36 -11.66 1.31 2.55
C GLN A 36 -10.14 1.11 2.66
N VAL A 37 -9.63 -0.07 2.32
CA VAL A 37 -8.19 -0.37 2.29
C VAL A 37 -7.52 0.42 1.17
N LYS A 38 -8.20 0.61 0.03
CA LYS A 38 -7.70 1.42 -1.11
C LYS A 38 -7.45 2.88 -0.72
N ASN A 39 -8.15 3.38 0.30
CA ASN A 39 -7.98 4.74 0.82
C ASN A 39 -6.72 4.93 1.67
N PHE A 40 -5.96 3.86 1.93
CA PHE A 40 -4.67 3.97 2.60
C PHE A 40 -3.71 4.84 1.78
N ASN A 41 -3.30 5.97 2.36
CA ASN A 41 -2.43 6.95 1.72
C ASN A 41 -1.22 7.39 2.58
N GLU A 42 -0.91 6.62 3.63
CA GLU A 42 0.16 6.92 4.59
C GLU A 42 1.57 6.69 3.99
N LEU A 43 2.56 7.42 4.53
CA LEU A 43 3.98 7.34 4.10
C LEU A 43 4.22 7.63 2.61
N GLY A 44 3.24 8.24 1.92
CA GLY A 44 3.28 8.54 0.50
C GLY A 44 2.93 7.36 -0.41
N TYR A 45 2.48 6.23 0.15
CA TYR A 45 1.97 5.12 -0.66
C TYR A 45 0.56 5.43 -1.14
N VAL A 46 0.27 5.13 -2.40
CA VAL A 46 -1.06 5.27 -3.00
C VAL A 46 -1.46 3.99 -3.70
N PHE A 47 -2.75 3.67 -3.66
CA PHE A 47 -3.27 2.51 -4.37
C PHE A 47 -3.12 2.70 -5.89
N ASN A 48 -2.56 1.69 -6.56
CA ASN A 48 -2.41 1.68 -8.02
C ASN A 48 -3.35 0.63 -8.61
N GLU A 49 -4.49 1.09 -9.12
CA GLU A 49 -5.51 0.22 -9.71
C GLU A 49 -5.00 -0.54 -10.95
N GLN A 50 -4.12 0.07 -11.77
CA GLN A 50 -3.60 -0.56 -12.98
C GLN A 50 -2.68 -1.76 -12.70
N MET A 51 -2.00 -1.74 -11.55
CA MET A 51 -1.14 -2.85 -11.12
C MET A 51 -1.84 -3.80 -10.14
N SER A 52 -3.06 -3.46 -9.71
CA SER A 52 -3.82 -4.24 -8.76
C SER A 52 -4.79 -5.18 -9.47
N ASN A 53 -5.06 -6.32 -8.85
CA ASN A 53 -6.07 -7.28 -9.27
C ASN A 53 -6.93 -7.71 -8.07
N GLU A 54 -7.91 -8.58 -8.30
CA GLU A 54 -8.86 -9.01 -7.26
C GLU A 54 -8.19 -9.67 -6.04
N GLN A 55 -6.98 -10.21 -6.21
CA GLN A 55 -6.23 -10.90 -5.15
C GLN A 55 -5.02 -10.10 -4.64
N ASN A 56 -4.46 -9.21 -5.45
CA ASN A 56 -3.22 -8.49 -5.17
C ASN A 56 -3.43 -7.00 -5.32
N TYR A 57 -3.34 -6.29 -4.19
CA TYR A 57 -3.46 -4.84 -4.13
C TYR A 57 -2.07 -4.22 -4.07
N VAL A 58 -1.73 -3.46 -5.11
CA VAL A 58 -0.42 -2.84 -5.25
C VAL A 58 -0.51 -1.38 -4.84
N PHE A 59 0.23 -1.04 -3.79
CA PHE A 59 0.44 0.34 -3.35
C PHE A 59 1.81 0.81 -3.79
N VAL A 60 1.88 1.97 -4.42
CA VAL A 60 3.13 2.54 -4.98
C VAL A 60 3.46 3.88 -4.33
N ARG A 61 4.74 4.20 -4.23
CA ARG A 61 5.30 5.49 -3.84
C ARG A 61 6.30 5.95 -4.88
#